data_AF-A0A7Z9BTW1-F1
#
_entry.id   AF-A0A7Z9BTW1-F1
#
_cell.length_a   1.000
_cell.length_b   1.000
_cell.length_c   1.000
_cell.angle_alpha   90.00
_cell.angle_beta   90.00
_cell.angle_gamma   90.00
#
_symmetry.space_group_name_H-M   'P 1'
#
loop_
_entity.id
_entity.type
_entity.pdbx_description
1 polymer ?
#
loop_
_entity_poly.entity_id
_entity_poly.type
_entity_poly.pdbx_seq_one_letter_code
_entity_poly.pdbx_strand_id
1 'polypeptide(L)'
;MQLVDLSRQSLALQRFIQDQTLFPATFNSAICDQDEMYLFALANHHTPDRACIRYYFNGRRILDTVRQVLNWHFGDLSQISSFLDFASGYGRFTRFLVQDIPPENIWISDIYAQAVQFQREQFGVQGIVSTTYPQDYPIQQSFDCILACSFFSHLPEATFLTWLQKLYALLSPQGILMFSVHDRELLPPHLAISASDLLFVPNSESQTLDVNEYGTTYVGETFVANCLKTISQGEAIYSRIPKGICRYQDLYLVTRNPQKPLSSLQFNHHPQGKIEQCELTEAGNLLIKGWVSEINPNSQLKEILVFINGTLIKNCLLSSQPSASDSQWSWSYQLPLAKISQQDIILIKAVNTQGLEWVFETTTVETLIQTYTVFL
;
A
#
# COMPACT_ATOMS: atom_id res chain seq x y z
N MET A 1 -14.45 19.52 -10.05
CA MET A 1 -13.76 18.23 -9.97
C MET A 1 -14.76 17.15 -10.33
N GLN A 2 -14.41 16.23 -11.22
CA GLN A 2 -15.29 15.14 -11.62
C GLN A 2 -14.90 13.87 -10.86
N LEU A 3 -15.89 13.02 -10.61
CA LEU A 3 -15.65 11.70 -10.08
C LEU A 3 -15.56 10.73 -11.24
N VAL A 4 -14.70 9.72 -11.12
CA VAL A 4 -14.75 8.54 -11.99
C VAL A 4 -16.17 7.99 -11.94
N ASP A 5 -16.78 7.79 -13.10
CA ASP A 5 -18.12 7.22 -13.18
C ASP A 5 -18.08 5.75 -12.75
N LEU A 6 -18.38 5.54 -11.47
CA LEU A 6 -18.56 4.24 -10.85
C LEU A 6 -20.05 3.90 -10.71
N SER A 7 -20.97 4.56 -11.42
CA SER A 7 -22.43 4.34 -11.27
C SER A 7 -22.87 2.90 -11.59
N ARG A 8 -22.03 2.16 -12.34
CA ARG A 8 -22.15 0.72 -12.55
C ARG A 8 -21.03 -0.03 -11.83
N GLN A 9 -20.88 0.19 -10.52
CA GLN A 9 -19.96 -0.62 -9.72
C GLN A 9 -20.24 -2.09 -10.00
N SER A 10 -19.25 -2.82 -10.51
CA SER A 10 -19.44 -4.24 -10.68
C SER A 10 -19.59 -4.91 -9.32
N LEU A 11 -20.32 -6.02 -9.31
CA LEU A 11 -20.45 -6.88 -8.13
C LEU A 11 -19.07 -7.35 -7.64
N ALA A 12 -18.08 -7.44 -8.53
CA ALA A 12 -16.69 -7.73 -8.17
C ALA A 12 -16.08 -6.64 -7.27
N LEU A 13 -16.20 -5.38 -7.67
CA LEU A 13 -15.70 -4.26 -6.86
C LEU A 13 -16.43 -4.18 -5.51
N GLN A 14 -17.76 -4.32 -5.52
CA GLN A 14 -18.55 -4.35 -4.28
C GLN A 14 -18.11 -5.49 -3.36
N ARG A 15 -17.84 -6.66 -3.92
CA ARG A 15 -17.37 -7.82 -3.15
C ARG A 15 -15.98 -7.59 -2.57
N PHE A 16 -15.08 -6.96 -3.32
CA PHE A 16 -13.77 -6.57 -2.82
C PHE A 16 -13.91 -5.60 -1.64
N ILE A 17 -14.72 -4.54 -1.77
CA ILE A 17 -14.98 -3.58 -0.68
C ILE A 17 -15.55 -4.28 0.55
N GLN A 18 -16.54 -5.17 0.37
CA GLN A 18 -17.15 -5.92 1.46
C GLN A 18 -16.15 -6.80 2.21
N ASP A 19 -15.16 -7.35 1.50
CA ASP A 19 -14.16 -8.26 2.07
C ASP A 19 -12.95 -7.52 2.67
N GLN A 20 -12.55 -6.39 2.08
CA GLN A 20 -11.26 -5.73 2.34
C GLN A 20 -11.36 -4.41 3.11
N THR A 21 -12.54 -4.03 3.61
CA THR A 21 -12.74 -2.82 4.42
C THR A 21 -13.32 -3.16 5.80
N LEU A 22 -13.12 -2.27 6.78
CA LEU A 22 -13.57 -2.49 8.15
C LEU A 22 -15.08 -2.27 8.28
N PHE A 23 -15.58 -1.20 7.66
CA PHE A 23 -16.99 -0.84 7.61
C PHE A 23 -17.44 -0.64 6.16
N PRO A 24 -17.75 -1.73 5.43
CA PRO A 24 -18.09 -1.65 4.00
C PRO A 24 -19.25 -0.73 3.66
N ALA A 25 -20.25 -0.64 4.55
CA ALA A 25 -21.43 0.19 4.35
C ALA A 25 -21.13 1.70 4.33
N THR A 26 -20.02 2.13 4.95
CA THR A 26 -19.61 3.52 5.06
C THR A 26 -18.29 3.79 4.34
N PHE A 27 -17.74 2.81 3.62
CA PHE A 27 -16.52 2.99 2.86
C PHE A 27 -16.76 3.96 1.70
N ASN A 28 -16.03 5.08 1.68
CA ASN A 28 -16.11 6.02 0.57
C ASN A 28 -15.25 5.52 -0.61
N SER A 29 -15.94 4.98 -1.62
CA SER A 29 -15.36 4.48 -2.87
C SER A 29 -15.25 5.54 -3.97
N ALA A 30 -15.39 6.83 -3.68
CA ALA A 30 -15.22 7.88 -4.67
C ALA A 30 -13.75 7.96 -5.11
N ILE A 31 -13.52 8.13 -6.41
CA ILE A 31 -12.20 8.36 -7.00
C ILE A 31 -12.29 9.63 -7.85
N CYS A 32 -11.35 10.55 -7.67
CA CYS A 32 -11.20 11.71 -8.55
C CYS A 32 -10.69 11.26 -9.92
N ASP A 33 -11.24 11.79 -11.00
CA ASP A 33 -10.79 11.48 -12.37
C ASP A 33 -9.35 11.94 -12.66
N GLN A 34 -8.81 12.83 -11.83
CA GLN A 34 -7.42 13.31 -11.87
C GLN A 34 -6.48 12.56 -10.91
N ASP A 35 -6.94 11.50 -10.24
CA ASP A 35 -6.08 10.73 -9.34
C ASP A 35 -5.01 9.96 -10.13
N GLU A 36 -3.77 10.47 -10.12
CA GLU A 36 -2.63 9.89 -10.84
C GLU A 36 -2.39 8.41 -10.48
N MET A 37 -2.65 8.01 -9.24
CA MET A 37 -2.48 6.62 -8.79
C MET A 37 -3.59 5.71 -9.33
N TYR A 38 -4.81 6.23 -9.50
CA TYR A 38 -5.87 5.49 -10.19
C TYR A 38 -5.61 5.43 -11.70
N LEU A 39 -5.23 6.54 -12.32
CA LEU A 39 -4.90 6.60 -13.75
C LEU A 39 -3.74 5.67 -14.09
N PHE A 40 -2.72 5.59 -13.23
CA PHE A 40 -1.65 4.61 -13.36
C PHE A 40 -2.18 3.17 -13.30
N ALA A 41 -3.06 2.86 -12.35
CA ALA A 41 -3.70 1.54 -12.30
C ALA A 41 -4.52 1.26 -13.57
N LEU A 42 -5.26 2.24 -14.08
CA LEU A 42 -6.06 2.12 -15.29
C LEU A 42 -5.20 1.87 -16.53
N ALA A 43 -4.04 2.53 -16.65
CA ALA A 43 -3.11 2.31 -17.75
C ALA A 43 -2.48 0.91 -17.73
N ASN A 44 -2.35 0.30 -16.55
CA ASN A 44 -1.70 -1.00 -16.36
C ASN A 44 -2.69 -2.17 -16.20
N HIS A 45 -4.00 -1.91 -16.22
CA HIS A 45 -5.03 -2.93 -16.08
C HIS A 45 -6.10 -2.80 -17.18
N HIS A 46 -6.48 -3.93 -17.77
CA HIS A 46 -7.35 -3.95 -18.95
C HIS A 46 -8.76 -3.39 -18.74
N THR A 47 -9.24 -3.32 -17.49
CA THR A 47 -10.60 -2.84 -17.17
C THR A 47 -10.61 -1.84 -16.02
N PRO A 48 -11.53 -0.86 -16.01
CA PRO A 48 -11.70 0.08 -14.90
C PRO A 48 -11.93 -0.59 -13.55
N ASP A 49 -12.67 -1.70 -13.53
CA ASP A 49 -12.94 -2.44 -12.29
C ASP A 49 -11.68 -3.06 -11.69
N ARG A 50 -10.86 -3.70 -12.52
CA ARG A 50 -9.57 -4.25 -12.06
C ARG A 50 -8.62 -3.15 -11.61
N ALA A 51 -8.63 -2.00 -12.30
CA ALA A 51 -7.88 -0.84 -11.89
C ALA A 51 -8.33 -0.31 -10.52
N CYS A 52 -9.65 -0.21 -10.28
CA CYS A 52 -10.22 0.17 -8.98
C CYS A 52 -9.81 -0.82 -7.88
N ILE A 53 -10.00 -2.13 -8.11
CA ILE A 53 -9.62 -3.17 -7.14
C ILE A 53 -8.13 -3.08 -6.83
N ARG A 54 -7.26 -2.93 -7.85
CA ARG A 54 -5.82 -2.76 -7.64
C ARG A 54 -5.51 -1.53 -6.81
N TYR A 55 -6.11 -0.40 -7.16
CA TYR A 55 -5.95 0.88 -6.48
C TYR A 55 -6.32 0.76 -4.99
N TYR A 56 -7.49 0.19 -4.69
CA TYR A 56 -7.94 -0.04 -3.32
C TYR A 56 -7.08 -1.03 -2.57
N PHE A 57 -6.68 -2.13 -3.21
CA PHE A 57 -5.84 -3.13 -2.58
C PHE A 57 -4.48 -2.57 -2.18
N ASN A 58 -3.88 -1.69 -3.00
CA ASN A 58 -2.67 -0.98 -2.61
C ASN A 58 -2.91 -0.04 -1.41
N GLY A 59 -4.01 0.71 -1.38
CA GLY A 59 -4.39 1.54 -0.23
C GLY A 59 -4.55 0.72 1.06
N ARG A 60 -5.23 -0.42 0.98
CA ARG A 60 -5.41 -1.35 2.10
C ARG A 60 -4.08 -1.91 2.61
N ARG A 61 -3.16 -2.29 1.71
CA ARG A 61 -1.84 -2.79 2.09
C ARG A 61 -0.97 -1.73 2.76
N ILE A 62 -1.05 -0.48 2.34
CA ILE A 62 -0.38 0.63 3.03
C ILE A 62 -0.95 0.77 4.44
N LEU A 63 -2.27 0.71 4.59
CA LEU A 63 -2.92 0.75 5.90
C LEU A 63 -2.49 -0.42 6.81
N ASP A 64 -2.44 -1.65 6.31
CA ASP A 64 -2.03 -2.79 7.13
C ASP A 64 -0.56 -2.66 7.58
N THR A 65 0.33 -2.07 6.77
CA THR A 65 1.68 -1.68 7.19
C THR A 65 1.64 -0.65 8.32
N VAL A 66 0.88 0.43 8.14
CA VAL A 66 0.76 1.51 9.13
C VAL A 66 0.16 1.02 10.44
N ARG A 67 -0.91 0.21 10.38
CA ARG A 67 -1.56 -0.37 11.56
C ARG A 67 -0.60 -1.20 12.40
N GLN A 68 0.27 -2.00 11.79
CA GLN A 68 1.27 -2.78 12.55
C GLN A 68 2.19 -1.87 13.36
N VAL A 69 2.69 -0.79 12.75
CA VAL A 69 3.57 0.17 13.40
C VAL A 69 2.82 0.91 14.53
N LEU A 70 1.61 1.41 14.25
CA LEU A 70 0.87 2.23 15.20
C LEU A 70 0.30 1.43 16.36
N ASN A 71 -0.18 0.20 16.14
CA ASN A 71 -0.57 -0.69 17.23
C ASN A 71 0.63 -1.06 18.11
N TRP A 72 1.81 -1.27 17.53
CA TRP A 72 3.01 -1.53 18.32
C TRP A 72 3.43 -0.31 19.17
N HIS A 73 3.39 0.89 18.57
CA HIS A 73 3.87 2.14 19.17
C HIS A 73 2.88 2.74 20.19
N PHE A 74 1.59 2.82 19.84
CA PHE A 74 0.53 3.44 20.64
C PHE A 74 -0.43 2.43 21.30
N GLY A 75 -0.37 1.14 20.94
CA GLY A 75 -1.28 0.10 21.43
C GLY A 75 -2.55 -0.03 20.61
N ASP A 76 -3.16 1.10 20.23
CA ASP A 76 -4.39 1.15 19.45
C ASP A 76 -4.48 2.47 18.64
N LEU A 77 -5.03 2.42 17.43
CA LEU A 77 -5.13 3.60 16.55
C LEU A 77 -6.06 4.68 17.11
N SER A 78 -7.04 4.34 17.95
CA SER A 78 -7.93 5.32 18.61
C SER A 78 -7.19 6.27 19.56
N GLN A 79 -5.96 5.95 19.96
CA GLN A 79 -5.13 6.80 20.82
C GLN A 79 -4.46 7.94 20.04
N ILE A 80 -4.53 7.92 18.71
CA ILE A 80 -3.90 8.92 17.86
C ILE A 80 -4.81 10.14 17.78
N SER A 81 -4.30 11.27 18.28
CA SER A 81 -5.02 12.54 18.25
C SER A 81 -4.66 13.40 17.04
N SER A 82 -3.52 13.10 16.39
CA SER A 82 -3.05 13.85 15.23
C SER A 82 -2.22 13.01 14.28
N PHE A 83 -2.83 12.63 13.14
CA PHE A 83 -2.17 11.93 12.05
C PHE A 83 -2.01 12.86 10.85
N LEU A 84 -0.81 12.98 10.29
CA LEU A 84 -0.55 13.66 9.02
C LEU A 84 -0.22 12.65 7.92
N ASP A 85 -1.07 12.57 6.90
CA ASP A 85 -0.77 11.91 5.62
C ASP A 85 -0.17 12.96 4.67
N PHE A 86 1.16 12.95 4.55
CA PHE A 86 1.93 13.94 3.79
C PHE A 86 2.26 13.41 2.38
N ALA A 87 2.09 14.27 1.37
CA ALA A 87 2.06 13.89 -0.05
C ALA A 87 0.99 12.81 -0.33
N SER A 88 -0.20 13.06 0.22
CA SER A 88 -1.33 12.10 0.28
C SER A 88 -1.99 11.79 -1.09
N GLY A 89 -1.67 12.55 -2.14
CA GLY A 89 -2.33 12.52 -3.42
C GLY A 89 -3.84 12.75 -3.28
N TYR A 90 -4.64 11.89 -3.89
CA TYR A 90 -6.11 11.91 -3.80
C TYR A 90 -6.66 10.88 -2.78
N GLY A 91 -5.84 10.51 -1.79
CA GLY A 91 -6.29 9.76 -0.61
C GLY A 91 -6.51 8.27 -0.82
N ARG A 92 -5.69 7.62 -1.67
CA ARG A 92 -5.70 6.14 -1.86
C ARG A 92 -5.59 5.39 -0.52
N PHE A 93 -4.74 5.90 0.36
CA PHE A 93 -4.53 5.39 1.71
C PHE A 93 -5.53 5.99 2.71
N THR A 94 -5.71 7.31 2.70
CA THR A 94 -6.56 8.06 3.66
C THR A 94 -7.99 7.52 3.76
N ARG A 95 -8.61 7.11 2.65
CA ARG A 95 -9.96 6.53 2.61
C ARG A 95 -10.13 5.26 3.46
N PHE A 96 -9.03 4.57 3.74
CA PHE A 96 -9.04 3.46 4.66
C PHE A 96 -8.73 3.90 6.09
N LEU A 97 -7.78 4.83 6.26
CA LEU A 97 -7.38 5.35 7.57
C LEU A 97 -8.56 5.94 8.35
N VAL A 98 -9.48 6.62 7.66
CA VAL A 98 -10.69 7.23 8.27
C VAL A 98 -11.68 6.21 8.84
N GLN A 99 -11.49 4.91 8.58
CA GLN A 99 -12.26 3.85 9.24
C GLN A 99 -11.66 3.45 10.60
N ASP A 100 -10.38 3.77 10.85
CA ASP A 100 -9.68 3.44 12.10
C ASP A 100 -9.48 4.67 13.01
N ILE A 101 -9.34 5.86 12.42
CA ILE A 101 -9.10 7.13 13.14
C ILE A 101 -10.21 8.12 12.77
N PRO A 102 -10.80 8.85 13.74
CA PRO A 102 -11.78 9.90 13.47
C PRO A 102 -11.23 10.92 12.45
N PRO A 103 -12.00 11.30 11.40
CA PRO A 103 -11.53 12.22 10.37
C PRO A 103 -11.01 13.55 10.89
N GLU A 104 -11.56 14.07 11.99
CA GLU A 104 -11.11 15.31 12.64
C GLU A 104 -9.68 15.25 13.19
N ASN A 105 -9.17 14.04 13.45
CA ASN A 105 -7.80 13.78 13.92
C ASN A 105 -6.84 13.49 12.75
N ILE A 106 -7.31 13.55 11.50
CA ILE A 106 -6.50 13.29 10.31
C ILE A 106 -6.32 14.59 9.54
N TRP A 107 -5.06 14.92 9.31
CA TRP A 107 -4.61 15.95 8.38
C TRP A 107 -4.06 15.27 7.14
N ILE A 108 -4.45 15.80 5.98
CA ILE A 108 -3.84 15.46 4.71
C ILE A 108 -3.07 16.66 4.19
N SER A 109 -2.00 16.40 3.46
CA SER A 109 -1.21 17.44 2.82
C SER A 109 -0.77 17.00 1.45
N ASP A 110 -0.96 17.86 0.47
CA ASP A 110 -0.51 17.63 -0.90
C ASP A 110 -0.27 18.95 -1.64
N ILE A 111 0.62 18.95 -2.63
CA ILE A 111 0.89 20.12 -3.46
C ILE A 111 -0.29 20.41 -4.41
N TYR A 112 -1.06 19.38 -4.75
CA TYR A 112 -2.28 19.53 -5.54
C TYR A 112 -3.42 20.04 -4.65
N ALA A 113 -3.70 21.33 -4.72
CA ALA A 113 -4.83 21.94 -3.99
C ALA A 113 -6.18 21.26 -4.29
N GLN A 114 -6.37 20.73 -5.50
CA GLN A 114 -7.56 19.98 -5.88
C GLN A 114 -7.67 18.64 -5.16
N ALA A 115 -6.54 17.95 -4.98
CA ALA A 115 -6.48 16.69 -4.24
C ALA A 115 -6.76 16.92 -2.75
N VAL A 116 -6.24 18.02 -2.19
CA VAL A 116 -6.57 18.45 -0.82
C VAL A 116 -8.06 18.74 -0.68
N GLN A 117 -8.64 19.51 -1.59
CA GLN A 117 -10.06 19.82 -1.58
C GLN A 117 -10.91 18.55 -1.69
N PHE A 118 -10.56 17.64 -2.60
CA PHE A 118 -11.24 16.35 -2.79
C PHE A 118 -11.33 15.57 -1.49
N GLN A 119 -10.19 15.39 -0.82
CA GLN A 119 -10.14 14.57 0.39
C GLN A 119 -10.92 15.20 1.55
N ARG A 120 -10.88 16.54 1.69
CA ARG A 120 -11.71 17.25 2.70
C ARG A 120 -13.20 17.01 2.46
N GLU A 121 -13.65 17.13 1.21
CA GLU A 121 -15.07 16.95 0.84
C GLU A 121 -15.52 15.49 0.97
N GLN A 122 -14.67 14.53 0.58
CA GLN A 122 -15.03 13.12 0.55
C GLN A 122 -14.87 12.42 1.90
N PHE A 123 -13.87 12.82 2.69
CA PHE A 123 -13.47 12.08 3.88
C PHE A 123 -13.64 12.88 5.17
N GLY A 124 -13.98 14.18 5.10
CA GLY A 124 -14.18 15.01 6.28
C GLY A 124 -12.90 15.35 7.05
N VAL A 125 -11.73 15.08 6.45
CA VAL A 125 -10.40 15.30 7.05
C VAL A 125 -10.00 16.78 7.01
N GLN A 126 -8.99 17.13 7.82
CA GLN A 126 -8.33 18.43 7.74
C GLN A 126 -7.38 18.46 6.55
N GLY A 127 -7.26 19.59 5.84
CA GLY A 127 -6.43 19.66 4.63
C GLY A 127 -5.46 20.84 4.62
N ILE A 128 -4.23 20.56 4.19
CA ILE A 128 -3.13 21.50 4.07
C ILE A 128 -2.68 21.51 2.60
N VAL A 129 -2.73 22.65 1.93
CA VAL A 129 -2.09 22.77 0.62
C VAL A 129 -0.59 22.94 0.86
N SER A 130 0.19 21.98 0.38
CA SER A 130 1.65 21.95 0.54
C SER A 130 2.33 22.97 -0.38
N THR A 131 3.64 23.06 -0.23
CA THR A 131 4.52 23.96 -0.98
C THR A 131 5.66 23.14 -1.60
N THR A 132 6.37 23.71 -2.58
CA THR A 132 7.61 23.10 -3.09
C THR A 132 8.72 23.12 -2.04
N TYR A 133 8.82 24.22 -1.29
CA TYR A 133 9.91 24.44 -0.36
C TYR A 133 9.48 24.30 1.11
N PRO A 134 10.24 23.58 1.95
CA PRO A 134 9.84 23.28 3.33
C PRO A 134 9.69 24.50 4.25
N GLN A 135 10.43 25.58 4.01
CA GLN A 135 10.35 26.80 4.82
C GLN A 135 9.00 27.49 4.70
N ASP A 136 8.32 27.31 3.57
CA ASP A 136 7.03 27.93 3.26
C ASP A 136 5.84 27.06 3.72
N TYR A 137 6.11 25.85 4.22
CA TYR A 137 5.07 24.89 4.57
C TYR A 137 4.17 25.43 5.71
N PRO A 138 2.86 25.62 5.47
CA PRO A 138 2.03 26.58 6.20
C PRO A 138 1.37 26.00 7.46
N ILE A 139 2.14 25.31 8.31
CA ILE A 139 1.61 24.80 9.59
C ILE A 139 2.61 24.92 10.73
N GLN A 140 2.06 25.16 11.93
CA GLN A 140 2.75 25.25 13.21
C GLN A 140 2.10 24.33 14.25
N GLN A 141 1.73 23.12 13.83
CA GLN A 141 1.16 22.06 14.67
C GLN A 141 2.14 20.90 14.78
N SER A 142 2.06 20.15 15.89
CA SER A 142 2.74 18.87 16.04
C SER A 142 1.80 17.69 15.80
N PHE A 143 2.36 16.58 15.31
CA PHE A 143 1.63 15.35 14.98
C PHE A 143 2.19 14.16 15.75
N ASP A 144 1.29 13.30 16.23
CA ASP A 144 1.64 12.02 16.83
C ASP A 144 2.11 11.02 15.78
N CYS A 145 1.54 11.09 14.58
CA CYS A 145 1.90 10.24 13.46
C CYS A 145 2.08 11.10 12.21
N ILE A 146 3.17 10.88 11.48
CA ILE A 146 3.34 11.42 10.13
C ILE A 146 3.66 10.25 9.21
N LEU A 147 2.92 10.11 8.12
CA LEU A 147 3.26 9.22 7.02
C LEU A 147 3.64 10.07 5.80
N ALA A 148 4.83 9.86 5.24
CA ALA A 148 5.24 10.38 3.94
C ALA A 148 5.46 9.18 2.99
N CYS A 149 4.36 8.61 2.50
CA CYS A 149 4.37 7.44 1.64
C CYS A 149 4.70 7.85 0.20
N SER A 150 5.79 7.31 -0.35
CA SER A 150 6.24 7.55 -1.73
C SER A 150 6.49 9.03 -2.03
N PHE A 151 7.05 9.77 -1.06
CA PHE A 151 7.48 11.16 -1.25
C PHE A 151 9.00 11.26 -1.41
N PHE A 152 9.76 10.74 -0.45
CA PHE A 152 11.23 10.76 -0.48
C PHE A 152 11.84 9.89 -1.58
N SER A 153 11.05 9.00 -2.19
CA SER A 153 11.39 8.27 -3.40
C SER A 153 11.43 9.13 -4.67
N HIS A 154 11.08 10.41 -4.60
CA HIS A 154 11.02 11.33 -5.74
C HIS A 154 11.76 12.65 -5.52
N LEU A 155 12.31 12.89 -4.33
CA LEU A 155 12.97 14.17 -4.04
C LEU A 155 14.43 14.19 -4.50
N PRO A 156 14.90 15.29 -5.12
CA PRO A 156 16.33 15.50 -5.33
C PRO A 156 17.06 15.73 -4.00
N GLU A 157 18.37 15.53 -4.01
CA GLU A 157 19.22 15.74 -2.82
C GLU A 157 19.06 17.12 -2.18
N ALA A 158 18.90 18.15 -3.03
CA ALA A 158 18.77 19.55 -2.63
C ALA A 158 17.58 19.82 -1.68
N THR A 159 16.51 19.03 -1.77
CA THR A 159 15.29 19.21 -0.95
C THR A 159 15.03 18.05 0.01
N PHE A 160 15.71 16.91 -0.16
CA PHE A 160 15.55 15.74 0.71
C PHE A 160 15.79 16.06 2.19
N LEU A 161 16.95 16.64 2.51
CA LEU A 161 17.34 16.92 3.90
C LEU A 161 16.39 17.91 4.57
N THR A 162 16.01 18.97 3.86
CA THR A 162 15.20 20.07 4.39
C THR A 162 13.73 19.67 4.56
N TRP A 163 13.18 18.81 3.69
CA TRP A 163 11.87 18.19 3.91
C TRP A 163 11.89 17.23 5.10
N LEU A 164 12.92 16.39 5.21
CA LEU A 164 13.06 15.49 6.36
C LEU A 164 13.17 16.27 7.67
N GLN A 165 13.93 17.36 7.67
CA GLN A 165 14.02 18.27 8.82
C GLN A 165 12.66 18.87 9.19
N LYS A 166 11.91 19.36 8.19
CA LYS A 166 10.58 19.95 8.42
C LYS A 166 9.61 18.93 9.00
N LEU A 167 9.48 17.75 8.40
CA LEU A 167 8.56 16.71 8.89
C LEU A 167 8.96 16.22 10.28
N TYR A 168 10.26 16.02 10.53
CA TYR A 168 10.74 15.68 11.87
C TYR A 168 10.39 16.75 12.89
N ALA A 169 10.59 18.04 12.58
CA ALA A 169 10.24 19.15 13.48
C ALA A 169 8.74 19.23 13.80
N LEU A 170 7.88 18.69 12.94
CA LEU A 170 6.44 18.60 13.16
C LEU A 170 6.02 17.40 14.04
N LEU A 171 6.93 16.51 14.46
CA LEU A 171 6.57 15.43 15.38
C LEU A 171 6.28 15.95 16.79
N SER A 172 5.25 15.42 17.44
CA SER A 172 5.04 15.55 18.88
C SER A 172 6.17 14.84 19.65
N PRO A 173 6.33 15.07 20.97
CA PRO A 173 7.42 14.46 21.74
C PRO A 173 7.45 12.92 21.71
N GLN A 174 6.28 12.29 21.59
CA GLN A 174 6.11 10.83 21.49
C GLN A 174 5.78 10.37 20.06
N GLY A 175 5.84 11.30 19.11
CA GLY A 175 5.42 11.06 17.74
C GLY A 175 6.37 10.12 16.99
N ILE A 176 5.83 9.55 15.91
CA ILE A 176 6.56 8.71 14.97
C ILE A 176 6.40 9.23 13.54
N LEU A 177 7.52 9.41 12.85
CA LEU A 177 7.57 9.68 11.42
C LEU A 177 7.83 8.35 10.69
N MET A 178 6.95 8.04 9.76
CA MET A 178 7.03 6.92 8.84
C MET A 178 7.24 7.49 7.45
N PHE A 179 8.33 7.15 6.77
CA PHE A 179 8.53 7.58 5.39
C PHE A 179 9.17 6.49 4.55
N SER A 180 8.88 6.50 3.26
CA SER A 180 9.39 5.47 2.36
C SER A 180 10.33 6.01 1.29
N VAL A 181 11.24 5.14 0.86
CA VAL A 181 12.28 5.44 -0.14
C VAL A 181 12.41 4.28 -1.13
N HIS A 182 12.98 4.55 -2.31
CA HIS A 182 13.55 3.47 -3.12
C HIS A 182 14.96 3.17 -2.59
N ASP A 183 15.18 1.95 -2.11
CA ASP A 183 16.53 1.50 -1.81
C ASP A 183 17.33 1.29 -3.11
N ARG A 184 18.65 1.39 -3.01
CA ARG A 184 19.59 1.09 -4.09
C ARG A 184 19.39 -0.28 -4.76
N GLU A 185 18.81 -1.27 -4.08
CA GLU A 185 18.45 -2.58 -4.66
C GLU A 185 17.43 -2.48 -5.80
N LEU A 186 16.67 -1.38 -5.89
CA LEU A 186 15.72 -1.15 -6.98
C LEU A 186 16.37 -0.54 -8.23
N LEU A 187 17.67 -0.21 -8.17
CA LEU A 187 18.37 0.33 -9.32
C LEU A 187 18.46 -0.70 -10.46
N PRO A 188 18.37 -0.24 -11.72
CA PRO A 188 18.72 -1.07 -12.86
C PRO A 188 20.12 -1.69 -12.72
N PRO A 189 20.36 -2.93 -13.18
CA PRO A 189 21.64 -3.64 -12.96
C PRO A 189 22.91 -2.92 -13.46
N HIS A 190 22.77 -1.94 -14.35
CA HIS A 190 23.87 -1.15 -14.89
C HIS A 190 24.20 0.11 -14.08
N LEU A 191 23.39 0.43 -13.06
CA LEU A 191 23.59 1.55 -12.14
C LEU A 191 23.90 0.99 -10.74
N ALA A 192 24.84 1.62 -10.05
CA ALA A 192 25.15 1.31 -8.68
C ALA A 192 25.59 2.58 -7.96
N ILE A 193 25.14 2.73 -6.71
CA ILE A 193 25.56 3.79 -5.81
C ILE A 193 26.04 3.22 -4.48
N SER A 194 26.87 3.98 -3.76
CA SER A 194 27.29 3.63 -2.41
C SER A 194 26.10 3.65 -1.44
N ALA A 195 26.27 3.02 -0.27
CA ALA A 195 25.31 3.14 0.81
C ALA A 195 25.19 4.58 1.36
N SER A 196 26.17 5.44 1.08
CA SER A 196 26.20 6.84 1.52
C SER A 196 25.66 7.85 0.50
N ASP A 197 25.21 7.37 -0.66
CA ASP A 197 24.83 8.23 -1.78
C ASP A 197 23.32 8.30 -1.95
N LEU A 198 22.88 9.35 -2.65
CA LEU A 198 21.56 9.50 -3.25
C LEU A 198 21.74 9.64 -4.77
N LEU A 199 20.98 8.88 -5.55
CA LEU A 199 20.87 9.06 -7.00
C LEU A 199 19.49 9.61 -7.34
N PHE A 200 19.47 10.79 -7.94
CA PHE A 200 18.28 11.40 -8.50
C PHE A 200 18.28 11.29 -10.01
N VAL A 201 17.16 10.82 -10.57
CA VAL A 201 16.91 10.77 -12.01
C VAL A 201 15.69 11.65 -12.29
N PRO A 202 15.79 12.68 -13.16
CA PRO A 202 14.67 13.57 -13.49
C PRO A 202 13.68 12.87 -14.43
N ASN A 203 13.03 11.83 -13.92
CA ASN A 203 12.01 11.03 -14.57
C ASN A 203 10.94 10.69 -13.52
N SER A 204 9.67 10.89 -13.85
CA SER A 204 8.56 10.71 -12.91
C SER A 204 7.37 10.07 -13.61
N GLU A 205 6.58 9.33 -12.84
CA GLU A 205 5.24 8.91 -13.22
C GLU A 205 4.20 10.04 -13.09
N SER A 206 4.52 11.12 -12.36
CA SER A 206 3.67 12.30 -12.31
C SER A 206 3.61 12.96 -13.68
N GLN A 207 2.40 13.33 -14.09
CA GLN A 207 2.15 13.95 -15.39
C GLN A 207 2.27 15.47 -15.33
N THR A 208 2.34 16.06 -14.13
CA THR A 208 2.18 17.51 -13.95
C THR A 208 3.26 18.18 -13.11
N LEU A 209 4.01 17.44 -12.29
CA LEU A 209 5.10 18.02 -11.49
C LEU A 209 6.36 18.21 -12.34
N ASP A 210 7.16 19.22 -11.99
CA ASP A 210 8.48 19.41 -12.61
C ASP A 210 9.37 18.22 -12.25
N VAL A 211 9.84 17.50 -13.26
CA VAL A 211 10.68 16.30 -13.10
C VAL A 211 12.01 16.59 -12.39
N ASN A 212 12.45 17.85 -12.33
CA ASN A 212 13.63 18.26 -11.57
C ASN A 212 13.34 18.46 -10.08
N GLU A 213 12.08 18.69 -9.71
CA GLU A 213 11.63 18.84 -8.32
C GLU A 213 11.02 17.54 -7.78
N TYR A 214 10.45 16.70 -8.66
CA TYR A 214 9.80 15.44 -8.34
C TYR A 214 10.12 14.39 -9.42
N GLY A 215 11.24 13.70 -9.26
CA GLY A 215 11.78 12.71 -10.19
C GLY A 215 11.71 11.29 -9.63
N THR A 216 12.76 10.49 -9.84
CA THR A 216 12.94 9.18 -9.22
C THR A 216 14.24 9.17 -8.44
N THR A 217 14.16 8.86 -7.16
CA THR A 217 15.28 8.91 -6.22
C THR A 217 15.54 7.53 -5.63
N TYR A 218 16.80 7.10 -5.67
CA TYR A 218 17.29 5.92 -4.97
C TYR A 218 18.30 6.35 -3.91
N VAL A 219 18.19 5.79 -2.71
CA VAL A 219 19.03 6.17 -1.58
C VAL A 219 19.69 4.95 -0.94
N GLY A 220 20.90 5.15 -0.44
CA GLY A 220 21.53 4.22 0.49
C GLY A 220 21.14 4.49 1.95
N GLU A 221 21.17 3.46 2.79
CA GLU A 221 20.80 3.60 4.21
C GLU A 221 21.74 4.53 5.00
N THR A 222 23.04 4.54 4.69
CA THR A 222 24.00 5.45 5.35
C THR A 222 23.70 6.90 5.02
N PHE A 223 23.23 7.22 3.80
CA PHE A 223 22.76 8.55 3.44
C PHE A 223 21.60 9.00 4.35
N VAL A 224 20.58 8.14 4.48
CA VAL A 224 19.40 8.42 5.32
C VAL A 224 19.81 8.59 6.79
N ALA A 225 20.68 7.71 7.31
CA ALA A 225 21.20 7.79 8.67
C ALA A 225 21.95 9.11 8.93
N ASN A 226 22.77 9.56 7.98
CA ASN A 226 23.49 10.83 8.07
C ASN A 226 22.54 12.03 8.05
N CYS A 227 21.49 11.99 7.22
CA CYS A 227 20.46 13.02 7.20
C CYS A 227 19.76 13.10 8.57
N LEU A 228 19.29 11.97 9.09
CA LEU A 228 18.64 11.88 10.41
C LEU A 228 19.53 12.39 11.54
N LYS A 229 20.80 11.98 11.56
CA LYS A 229 21.79 12.46 12.54
C LYS A 229 21.95 13.98 12.46
N THR A 230 22.00 14.53 11.26
CA THR A 230 22.17 15.97 11.04
C THR A 230 20.96 16.76 11.53
N ILE A 231 19.75 16.38 11.13
CA ILE A 231 18.53 17.15 11.43
C ILE A 231 18.10 17.04 12.91
N SER A 232 18.51 15.97 13.59
CA SER A 232 18.17 15.71 14.99
C SER A 232 19.31 15.98 15.96
N GLN A 233 20.47 16.43 15.47
CA GLN A 233 21.69 16.55 16.28
C GLN A 233 22.07 15.23 16.99
N GLY A 234 21.69 14.09 16.41
CA GLY A 234 21.92 12.75 16.95
C GLY A 234 20.85 12.22 17.89
N GLU A 235 19.75 12.95 18.12
CA GLU A 235 18.66 12.51 19.00
C GLU A 235 17.67 11.55 18.33
N ALA A 236 17.56 11.54 17.01
CA ALA A 236 16.63 10.67 16.31
C ALA A 236 17.04 9.21 16.44
N ILE A 237 16.10 8.38 16.87
CA ILE A 237 16.21 6.92 16.84
C ILE A 237 15.40 6.44 15.64
N TYR A 238 16.01 5.58 14.82
CA TYR A 238 15.33 5.05 13.65
C TYR A 238 15.51 3.54 13.48
N SER A 239 14.59 2.95 12.72
CA SER A 239 14.68 1.58 12.22
C SER A 239 14.19 1.55 10.78
N ARG A 240 14.80 0.66 9.99
CA ARG A 240 14.44 0.42 8.59
C ARG A 240 13.72 -0.92 8.49
N ILE A 241 12.61 -0.93 7.77
CA ILE A 241 11.87 -2.12 7.36
C ILE A 241 12.03 -2.26 5.85
N PRO A 242 12.91 -3.17 5.39
CA PRO A 242 13.09 -3.42 3.96
C PRO A 242 11.77 -3.82 3.29
N LYS A 243 11.43 -3.17 2.17
CA LYS A 243 10.22 -3.42 1.39
C LYS A 243 8.93 -3.32 2.23
N GLY A 244 8.93 -2.45 3.25
CA GLY A 244 7.83 -2.26 4.19
C GLY A 244 6.55 -1.68 3.57
N ILE A 245 6.67 -0.86 2.51
CA ILE A 245 5.52 -0.34 1.76
C ILE A 245 5.29 -1.19 0.52
N CYS A 246 4.16 -1.89 0.50
CA CYS A 246 3.67 -2.66 -0.64
C CYS A 246 4.67 -3.69 -1.22
N ARG A 247 5.66 -4.15 -0.44
CA ARG A 247 6.77 -5.02 -0.89
C ARG A 247 7.64 -4.43 -1.98
N TYR A 248 7.71 -3.11 -2.05
CA TYR A 248 8.47 -2.38 -3.04
C TYR A 248 9.40 -1.36 -2.39
N GLN A 249 8.85 -0.38 -1.69
CA GLN A 249 9.63 0.66 -1.03
C GLN A 249 9.99 0.28 0.41
N ASP A 250 11.17 0.70 0.82
CA ASP A 250 11.63 0.56 2.19
C ASP A 250 10.95 1.59 3.08
N LEU A 251 10.62 1.19 4.31
CA LEU A 251 9.95 2.05 5.28
C LEU A 251 10.91 2.38 6.42
N TYR A 252 11.12 3.67 6.67
CA TYR A 252 11.84 4.17 7.83
C TYR A 252 10.87 4.59 8.91
N LEU A 253 11.14 4.15 10.13
CA LEU A 253 10.46 4.55 11.35
C LEU A 253 11.40 5.45 12.13
N VAL A 254 10.98 6.67 12.47
CA VAL A 254 11.80 7.66 13.17
C VAL A 254 11.03 8.23 14.35
N THR A 255 11.66 8.26 15.52
CA THR A 255 11.09 8.87 16.72
C THR A 255 12.18 9.49 17.60
N ARG A 256 11.79 10.39 18.51
CA ARG A 256 12.68 10.99 19.51
C ARG A 256 12.81 10.13 20.75
N ASN A 257 11.68 9.58 21.19
CA ASN A 257 11.57 8.93 22.48
C ASN A 257 10.71 7.66 22.36
N PRO A 258 11.32 6.55 21.90
CA PRO A 258 10.61 5.30 21.75
C PRO A 258 10.25 4.73 23.13
N GLN A 259 8.96 4.50 23.36
CA GLN A 259 8.49 3.83 24.59
C GLN A 259 8.96 2.37 24.68
N LYS A 260 9.28 1.75 23.53
CA LYS A 260 9.82 0.40 23.39
C LYS A 260 10.92 0.42 22.33
N PRO A 261 11.99 -0.40 22.43
CA PRO A 261 13.01 -0.46 21.39
C PRO A 261 12.40 -0.73 20.01
N LEU A 262 12.77 0.01 18.96
CA LEU A 262 12.20 -0.18 17.62
C LEU A 262 12.43 -1.60 17.08
N SER A 263 13.51 -2.25 17.51
CA SER A 263 13.80 -3.66 17.21
C SER A 263 12.78 -4.66 17.78
N SER A 264 11.92 -4.24 18.72
CA SER A 264 10.85 -5.09 19.27
C SER A 264 9.64 -5.20 18.34
N LEU A 265 9.51 -4.33 17.33
CA LEU A 265 8.43 -4.41 16.35
C LEU A 265 8.56 -5.71 15.54
N GLN A 266 7.58 -6.60 15.70
CA GLN A 266 7.45 -7.82 14.89
C GLN A 266 6.68 -7.48 13.60
N PHE A 267 7.36 -6.86 12.66
CA PHE A 267 6.75 -6.49 11.38
C PHE A 267 6.57 -7.70 10.46
N ASN A 268 5.40 -7.79 9.81
CA ASN A 268 5.10 -8.83 8.84
C ASN A 268 4.61 -8.22 7.53
N HIS A 269 5.02 -8.84 6.43
CA HIS A 269 4.54 -8.56 5.10
C HIS A 269 3.35 -9.43 4.73
N HIS A 270 2.53 -8.94 3.80
CA HIS A 270 1.52 -9.78 3.15
C HIS A 270 2.20 -10.96 2.44
N PRO A 271 1.54 -12.14 2.35
CA PRO A 271 1.95 -13.15 1.39
C PRO A 271 1.88 -12.57 -0.03
N GLN A 272 2.58 -13.17 -0.98
CA GLN A 272 2.59 -12.71 -2.37
C GLN A 272 2.36 -13.88 -3.31
N GLY A 273 1.53 -13.70 -4.32
CA GLY A 273 1.34 -14.76 -5.31
C GLY A 273 0.43 -14.36 -6.44
N LYS A 274 0.13 -15.32 -7.31
CA LYS A 274 -0.72 -15.10 -8.48
C LYS A 274 -1.45 -16.37 -8.87
N ILE A 275 -2.56 -16.19 -9.57
CA ILE A 275 -3.16 -17.24 -10.41
C ILE A 275 -2.32 -17.31 -11.67
N GLU A 276 -1.98 -18.53 -12.07
CA GLU A 276 -1.20 -18.78 -13.29
C GLU A 276 -2.08 -19.31 -14.41
N GLN A 277 -3.05 -20.16 -14.07
CA GLN A 277 -3.81 -20.88 -15.06
C GLN A 277 -5.19 -21.29 -14.57
N CYS A 278 -6.15 -21.28 -15.50
CA CYS A 278 -7.48 -21.87 -15.37
C CYS A 278 -7.74 -22.86 -16.52
N GLU A 279 -8.08 -24.12 -16.20
CA GLU A 279 -8.35 -25.19 -17.17
C GLU A 279 -9.75 -25.79 -16.93
N LEU A 280 -10.55 -25.94 -17.98
CA LEU A 280 -11.80 -26.71 -17.90
C LEU A 280 -11.47 -28.20 -17.95
N THR A 281 -11.86 -28.95 -16.92
CA THR A 281 -11.63 -30.40 -16.86
C THR A 281 -12.71 -31.17 -17.60
N GLU A 282 -12.41 -32.42 -18.00
CA GLU A 282 -13.39 -33.32 -18.63
C GLU A 282 -14.65 -33.54 -17.76
N ALA A 283 -14.49 -33.45 -16.44
CA ALA A 283 -15.59 -33.57 -15.47
C ALA A 283 -16.46 -32.29 -15.38
N GLY A 284 -16.18 -31.26 -16.18
CA GLY A 284 -16.91 -29.99 -16.17
C GLY A 284 -16.59 -29.08 -14.98
N ASN A 285 -15.44 -29.27 -14.33
CA ASN A 285 -14.96 -28.39 -13.26
C ASN A 285 -13.93 -27.39 -13.83
N LEU A 286 -13.77 -26.25 -13.17
CA LEU A 286 -12.68 -25.33 -13.47
C LEU A 286 -11.51 -25.61 -12.51
N LEU A 287 -10.39 -26.09 -13.04
CA LEU A 287 -9.13 -26.25 -12.30
C LEU A 287 -8.36 -24.94 -12.33
N ILE A 288 -8.20 -24.33 -11.16
CA ILE A 288 -7.47 -23.08 -10.95
C ILE A 288 -6.13 -23.44 -10.31
N LYS A 289 -5.03 -22.93 -10.86
CA LYS A 289 -3.67 -23.15 -10.37
C LYS A 289 -2.96 -21.83 -10.16
N GLY A 290 -2.09 -21.79 -9.16
CA GLY A 290 -1.22 -20.66 -8.92
C GLY A 290 -0.09 -20.99 -7.97
N TRP A 291 0.65 -19.95 -7.61
CA TRP A 291 1.61 -20.03 -6.52
C TRP A 291 1.40 -18.89 -5.53
N VAL A 292 1.96 -19.08 -4.35
CA VAL A 292 1.98 -18.10 -3.27
C VAL A 292 3.23 -18.29 -2.43
N SER A 293 3.77 -17.20 -1.94
CA SER A 293 4.93 -17.14 -1.09
C SER A 293 4.60 -16.48 0.24
N GLU A 294 5.03 -17.13 1.31
CA GLU A 294 5.12 -16.60 2.66
C GLU A 294 6.59 -16.22 2.91
N ILE A 295 6.80 -14.92 3.01
CA ILE A 295 8.12 -14.29 2.99
C ILE A 295 8.59 -13.88 4.39
N ASN A 296 7.75 -14.02 5.41
CA ASN A 296 8.10 -13.70 6.79
C ASN A 296 8.73 -14.92 7.48
N PRO A 297 9.86 -14.75 8.17
CA PRO A 297 10.59 -15.87 8.79
C PRO A 297 9.81 -16.57 9.91
N ASN A 298 8.92 -15.86 10.59
CA ASN A 298 8.14 -16.36 11.74
C ASN A 298 6.64 -16.48 11.43
N SER A 299 6.27 -16.53 10.14
CA SER A 299 4.89 -16.72 9.69
C SER A 299 4.79 -17.98 8.84
N GLN A 300 3.58 -18.49 8.70
CA GLN A 300 3.25 -19.55 7.76
C GLN A 300 2.06 -19.11 6.92
N LEU A 301 1.99 -19.61 5.70
CA LEU A 301 0.75 -19.52 4.95
C LEU A 301 -0.30 -20.39 5.65
N LYS A 302 -1.41 -19.76 6.06
CA LYS A 302 -2.46 -20.42 6.84
C LYS A 302 -3.48 -21.09 5.93
N GLU A 303 -3.96 -20.34 4.93
CA GLU A 303 -5.05 -20.79 4.07
C GLU A 303 -5.09 -20.04 2.74
N ILE A 304 -5.66 -20.71 1.73
CA ILE A 304 -6.13 -20.07 0.51
C ILE A 304 -7.65 -20.23 0.48
N LEU A 305 -8.36 -19.12 0.44
CA LEU A 305 -9.80 -19.05 0.57
C LEU A 305 -10.43 -18.75 -0.78
N VAL A 306 -11.49 -19.50 -1.10
CA VAL A 306 -12.30 -19.29 -2.32
C VAL A 306 -13.73 -18.98 -1.91
N PHE A 307 -14.20 -17.81 -2.31
CA PHE A 307 -15.55 -17.34 -2.09
C PHE A 307 -16.31 -17.23 -3.41
N ILE A 308 -17.60 -17.57 -3.38
CA ILE A 308 -18.53 -17.36 -4.50
C ILE A 308 -19.70 -16.52 -3.98
N ASN A 309 -19.95 -15.37 -4.62
CA ASN A 309 -20.95 -14.38 -4.21
C ASN A 309 -20.88 -14.06 -2.71
N GLY A 310 -19.64 -14.06 -2.18
CA GLY A 310 -19.34 -13.78 -0.79
C GLY A 310 -19.54 -14.89 0.22
N THR A 311 -19.98 -16.07 -0.21
CA THR A 311 -20.03 -17.26 0.63
C THR A 311 -18.73 -18.04 0.48
N LEU A 312 -18.07 -18.38 1.60
CA LEU A 312 -16.89 -19.23 1.60
C LEU A 312 -17.29 -20.63 1.12
N ILE A 313 -16.72 -21.07 -0.01
CA ILE A 313 -16.97 -22.41 -0.56
C ILE A 313 -15.89 -23.38 -0.11
N LYS A 314 -14.63 -22.92 0.01
CA LYS A 314 -13.52 -23.80 0.37
C LYS A 314 -12.30 -23.05 0.93
N ASN A 315 -11.58 -23.75 1.81
CA ASN A 315 -10.17 -23.53 2.09
C ASN A 315 -9.34 -24.59 1.32
N CYS A 316 -8.47 -24.14 0.42
CA CYS A 316 -7.73 -24.96 -0.54
C CYS A 316 -6.47 -25.61 0.07
N LEU A 317 -6.08 -26.76 -0.49
CA LEU A 317 -4.88 -27.50 -0.07
C LEU A 317 -3.65 -27.00 -0.83
N LEU A 318 -2.58 -26.72 -0.10
CA LEU A 318 -1.26 -26.46 -0.67
C LEU A 318 -0.64 -27.77 -1.14
N SER A 319 -0.27 -27.84 -2.42
CA SER A 319 0.31 -29.04 -3.01
C SER A 319 1.80 -28.80 -3.22
N SER A 320 2.62 -29.50 -2.43
CA SER A 320 4.10 -29.50 -2.39
C SER A 320 4.77 -28.40 -1.55
N GLN A 321 5.80 -28.81 -0.81
CA GLN A 321 6.79 -27.91 -0.21
C GLN A 321 7.84 -27.53 -1.27
N PRO A 322 8.38 -26.31 -1.20
CA PRO A 322 9.46 -25.88 -2.08
C PRO A 322 10.74 -26.70 -1.91
N SER A 323 11.56 -26.74 -2.97
CA SER A 323 12.99 -27.01 -2.83
C SER A 323 13.61 -26.03 -1.83
N ALA A 324 14.59 -26.47 -1.05
CA ALA A 324 15.14 -25.80 0.14
C ALA A 324 15.60 -24.33 0.03
N SER A 325 15.49 -23.69 -1.14
CA SER A 325 15.85 -22.28 -1.39
C SER A 325 14.67 -21.32 -1.54
N ASP A 326 13.46 -21.78 -1.91
CA ASP A 326 12.36 -20.88 -2.27
C ASP A 326 11.24 -20.92 -1.24
N SER A 327 10.72 -19.77 -0.85
CA SER A 327 9.55 -19.64 0.03
C SER A 327 8.24 -19.67 -0.78
N GLN A 328 8.16 -20.50 -1.83
CA GLN A 328 7.06 -20.52 -2.79
C GLN A 328 6.32 -21.85 -2.77
N TRP A 329 5.00 -21.79 -2.65
CA TRP A 329 4.09 -22.94 -2.64
C TRP A 329 3.18 -22.90 -3.86
N SER A 330 3.07 -24.05 -4.53
CA SER A 330 2.04 -24.24 -5.55
C SER A 330 0.72 -24.65 -4.90
N TRP A 331 -0.37 -24.16 -5.46
CA TRP A 331 -1.70 -24.50 -5.03
C TRP A 331 -2.61 -24.74 -6.22
N SER A 332 -3.61 -25.59 -5.99
CA SER A 332 -4.65 -25.82 -6.99
C SER A 332 -6.00 -26.01 -6.32
N TYR A 333 -7.04 -25.65 -7.06
CA TYR A 333 -8.41 -25.80 -6.61
C TYR A 333 -9.31 -26.18 -7.79
N GLN A 334 -10.17 -27.18 -7.58
CA GLN A 334 -11.21 -27.54 -8.54
C GLN A 334 -12.52 -26.90 -8.11
N LEU A 335 -12.96 -25.91 -8.87
CA LEU A 335 -14.25 -25.24 -8.71
C LEU A 335 -15.33 -26.00 -9.49
N PRO A 336 -16.35 -26.58 -8.83
CA PRO A 336 -17.42 -27.28 -9.54
C PRO A 336 -18.35 -26.30 -10.24
N LEU A 337 -18.36 -26.27 -11.58
CA LEU A 337 -19.18 -25.32 -12.35
C LEU A 337 -20.66 -25.71 -12.40
N ALA A 338 -21.01 -26.97 -12.10
CA ALA A 338 -22.39 -27.45 -12.15
C ALA A 338 -23.38 -26.68 -11.26
N LYS A 339 -22.88 -25.96 -10.24
CA LYS A 339 -23.70 -25.18 -9.29
C LYS A 339 -23.39 -23.68 -9.30
N ILE A 340 -22.62 -23.21 -10.29
CA ILE A 340 -22.08 -21.86 -10.33
C ILE A 340 -22.37 -21.25 -11.70
N SER A 341 -22.87 -20.02 -11.70
CA SER A 341 -23.08 -19.24 -12.91
C SER A 341 -21.78 -18.60 -13.38
N GLN A 342 -21.63 -18.42 -14.70
CA GLN A 342 -20.52 -17.65 -15.27
C GLN A 342 -20.50 -16.19 -14.77
N GLN A 343 -21.65 -15.66 -14.37
CA GLN A 343 -21.78 -14.30 -13.83
C GLN A 343 -21.55 -14.22 -12.32
N ASP A 344 -21.39 -15.36 -11.63
CA ASP A 344 -21.09 -15.35 -10.19
C ASP A 344 -19.73 -14.71 -9.95
N ILE A 345 -19.61 -13.99 -8.84
CA ILE A 345 -18.37 -13.33 -8.43
C ILE A 345 -17.54 -14.28 -7.60
N ILE A 346 -16.33 -14.55 -8.09
CA ILE A 346 -15.31 -15.32 -7.37
C ILE A 346 -14.29 -14.36 -6.75
N LEU A 347 -13.97 -14.59 -5.47
CA LEU A 347 -12.85 -13.95 -4.77
C LEU A 347 -11.92 -15.06 -4.29
N ILE A 348 -10.65 -14.96 -4.66
CA ILE A 348 -9.61 -15.89 -4.21
C ILE A 348 -8.53 -15.11 -3.48
N LYS A 349 -8.23 -15.49 -2.23
CA LYS A 349 -7.20 -14.83 -1.43
C LYS A 349 -6.37 -15.81 -0.61
N ALA A 350 -5.12 -15.46 -0.36
CA ALA A 350 -4.26 -16.11 0.62
C ALA A 350 -4.28 -15.35 1.95
N VAL A 351 -4.16 -16.08 3.05
CA VAL A 351 -4.07 -15.51 4.41
C VAL A 351 -2.91 -16.19 5.12
N ASN A 352 -2.07 -15.42 5.79
CA ASN A 352 -1.01 -15.97 6.64
C ASN A 352 -1.40 -16.05 8.12
N THR A 353 -0.54 -16.64 8.96
CA THR A 353 -0.79 -16.80 10.39
C THR A 353 -0.87 -15.48 11.16
N GLN A 354 -0.41 -14.38 10.56
CA GLN A 354 -0.51 -13.02 11.10
C GLN A 354 -1.81 -12.31 10.68
N GLY A 355 -2.66 -12.95 9.89
CA GLY A 355 -3.92 -12.40 9.40
C GLY A 355 -3.76 -11.41 8.24
N LEU A 356 -2.57 -11.28 7.65
CA LEU A 356 -2.36 -10.47 6.46
C LEU A 356 -2.82 -11.21 5.22
N GLU A 357 -3.55 -10.50 4.36
CA GLU A 357 -4.25 -11.09 3.23
C GLU A 357 -3.63 -10.68 1.89
N TRP A 358 -3.64 -11.60 0.93
CA TRP A 358 -3.30 -11.34 -0.45
C TRP A 358 -4.45 -11.76 -1.37
N VAL A 359 -5.19 -10.78 -1.90
CA VAL A 359 -6.25 -11.04 -2.87
C VAL A 359 -5.60 -11.32 -4.23
N PHE A 360 -5.73 -12.55 -4.71
CA PHE A 360 -5.24 -12.94 -6.03
C PHE A 360 -6.10 -12.35 -7.13
N GLU A 361 -7.42 -12.45 -6.98
CA GLU A 361 -8.39 -11.98 -7.96
C GLU A 361 -9.77 -11.78 -7.32
N THR A 362 -10.55 -10.84 -7.84
CA THR A 362 -11.98 -10.70 -7.56
C THR A 362 -12.69 -10.30 -8.85
N THR A 363 -13.42 -11.21 -9.46
CA THR A 363 -14.02 -11.02 -10.79
C THR A 363 -15.17 -12.00 -11.04
N THR A 364 -15.82 -11.96 -12.20
CA THR A 364 -16.80 -12.99 -12.58
C THR A 364 -16.08 -14.29 -12.93
N VAL A 365 -16.74 -15.44 -12.77
CA VAL A 365 -16.18 -16.74 -13.22
C VAL A 365 -15.83 -16.72 -14.71
N GLU A 366 -16.65 -16.07 -15.54
CA GLU A 366 -16.37 -15.84 -16.96
C GLU A 366 -15.06 -15.11 -17.20
N THR A 367 -14.87 -13.94 -16.57
CA THR A 367 -13.66 -13.13 -16.74
C THR A 367 -12.42 -13.85 -16.18
N LEU A 368 -12.57 -14.63 -15.11
CA LEU A 368 -11.50 -15.48 -14.59
C LEU A 368 -11.02 -16.47 -15.66
N ILE A 369 -11.96 -17.20 -16.29
CA ILE A 369 -11.65 -18.15 -17.37
C ILE A 369 -10.98 -17.42 -18.54
N GLN A 370 -11.57 -16.33 -19.03
CA GLN A 370 -11.03 -15.57 -20.16
C GLN A 370 -9.62 -15.03 -19.91
N THR A 371 -9.30 -14.67 -18.66
CA THR A 371 -8.00 -14.10 -18.31
C THR A 371 -6.90 -15.15 -18.17
N TYR A 372 -7.23 -16.32 -17.61
CA TYR A 372 -6.23 -17.31 -17.18
C TYR A 372 -6.30 -18.63 -17.93
N THR A 373 -7.19 -18.80 -18.90
CA THR A 373 -7.15 -19.94 -19.81
C THR A 373 -6.03 -19.77 -20.82
N VAL A 374 -5.09 -20.70 -20.80
CA VAL A 374 -4.02 -20.79 -21.81
C VAL A 374 -4.63 -21.40 -23.06
N PHE A 375 -4.68 -20.65 -24.15
CA PHE A 375 -4.89 -21.22 -25.48
C PHE A 375 -3.60 -21.96 -25.83
N LEU A 376 -3.66 -23.30 -25.83
CA LEU A 376 -2.57 -24.15 -26.30
C LEU A 376 -2.37 -24.03 -27.81
#